data_AF-A0A1S9RV17-F1
#
_entry.id   AF-A0A1S9RV17-F1
#
_cell.length_a   1.000
_cell.length_b   1.000
_cell.length_c   1.000
_cell.angle_alpha   90.00
_cell.angle_beta   90.00
_cell.angle_gamma   90.00
#
_symmetry.space_group_name_H-M   'P 1'
#
loop_
_entity.id
_entity.type
_entity.pdbx_description
1 polymer ?
#
loop_
_entity_poly.entity_id
_entity_poly.type
_entity_poly.pdbx_seq_one_letter_code
_entity_poly.pdbx_strand_id
1 'polypeptide(L)'
;MVGLYEFRSRYEAVKAVETDKDQIIEDLMDEVKRLQEALDYEKEEMDNQRTLVQAIKSNAKMYQSEVAEMKRIQARLSFVSVLVDGDGMNFNDEFIQDGQKGGRSAARLLIQKVEQYIQDAYRNESSSVQYRIRVFANVRGLAKTYRDTNIISEEAMLASFIQGFNKEDVRCDFVDAGDGKECSDVKIRAQFEQDIIDVHCLHILFCASADNGYARVLGPYRKTKDQITLVEGPPFAREIKELTSSFSTTSFPEVFRAQKLTTATGPGTPISNYASIVRACTSRSQDNNSPCSSFPSPTTPSGPNTKYKSKLAVCRNAQGHRVDSPIHFSTRANIEALKQQKFCNQYHILGSCSYGEGCTHKHGQRLVDQDVIDLKYIARFSACIRELECEDETCTSGHRCIQRSCPGAASGCKFGPEMHGVDTKIVTVI
;
A
#
# COMPACT_ATOMS: atom_id res chain seq x y z
N MET A 1 48.19 -52.97 -96.17
CA MET A 1 47.67 -54.15 -95.44
C MET A 1 47.73 -53.76 -93.96
N VAL A 2 46.63 -53.24 -93.41
CA VAL A 2 46.59 -52.81 -92.01
C VAL A 2 46.84 -54.05 -91.15
N GLY A 3 47.90 -54.02 -90.32
CA GLY A 3 48.34 -55.20 -89.57
C GLY A 3 47.33 -55.59 -88.50
N LEU A 4 47.11 -56.90 -88.33
CA LEU A 4 46.24 -57.50 -87.30
C LEU A 4 46.40 -56.88 -85.89
N TYR A 5 47.60 -56.39 -85.56
CA TYR A 5 47.91 -55.70 -84.30
C TYR A 5 47.17 -54.37 -84.13
N GLU A 6 47.09 -53.55 -85.18
CA GLU A 6 46.43 -52.24 -85.15
C GLU A 6 44.91 -52.37 -85.01
N PHE A 7 44.32 -53.37 -85.67
CA PHE A 7 42.90 -53.70 -85.50
C PHE A 7 42.57 -54.15 -84.07
N ARG A 8 43.43 -54.99 -83.48
CA ARG A 8 43.27 -55.45 -82.09
C ARG A 8 43.38 -54.31 -81.07
N SER A 9 44.34 -53.40 -81.27
CA SER A 9 44.48 -52.21 -80.42
C SER A 9 43.26 -51.30 -80.48
N ARG A 10 42.70 -51.06 -81.67
CA ARG A 10 41.45 -50.29 -81.83
C ARG A 10 40.24 -50.97 -81.16
N TYR A 11 40.15 -52.30 -81.24
CA TYR A 11 39.09 -53.05 -80.58
C TYR A 11 39.16 -52.95 -79.05
N GLU A 12 40.36 -53.05 -78.46
CA GLU A 12 40.53 -52.88 -77.01
C GLU A 12 40.21 -51.47 -76.54
N ALA A 13 40.57 -50.43 -77.31
CA ALA A 13 40.19 -49.05 -76.98
C ALA A 13 38.67 -48.83 -76.98
N VAL A 14 37.94 -49.40 -77.95
CA VAL A 14 36.47 -49.33 -77.97
C VAL A 14 35.87 -50.10 -76.79
N LYS A 15 36.42 -51.27 -76.45
CA LYS A 15 35.96 -52.05 -75.31
C LYS A 15 36.14 -51.29 -73.99
N ALA A 16 37.28 -50.61 -73.80
CA ALA A 16 37.53 -49.77 -72.63
C ALA A 16 36.51 -48.63 -72.52
N VAL A 17 36.18 -47.96 -73.64
CA VAL A 17 35.15 -46.91 -73.66
C VAL A 17 33.77 -47.44 -73.30
N GLU A 18 33.37 -48.61 -73.78
CA GLU A 18 32.09 -49.22 -73.41
C GLU A 18 32.07 -49.62 -71.93
N THR A 19 33.18 -50.13 -71.37
CA THR A 19 33.30 -50.39 -69.93
C THR A 19 33.23 -49.11 -69.08
N ASP A 20 33.90 -48.02 -69.49
CA ASP A 20 33.81 -46.74 -68.79
C ASP A 20 32.39 -46.16 -68.82
N LYS A 21 31.68 -46.31 -69.95
CA LYS A 21 30.27 -45.92 -70.06
C LYS A 21 29.37 -46.73 -69.11
N ASP A 22 29.56 -48.04 -69.06
CA ASP A 22 28.80 -48.92 -68.17
C ASP A 22 29.04 -48.50 -66.71
N GLN A 23 30.28 -48.21 -66.33
CA GLN A 23 30.60 -47.70 -64.98
C GLN A 23 29.92 -46.36 -64.68
N ILE A 24 29.94 -45.41 -65.63
CA ILE A 24 29.25 -44.12 -65.46
C ILE A 24 27.74 -44.32 -65.28
N ILE A 25 27.14 -45.28 -66.02
CA ILE A 25 25.71 -45.60 -65.89
C ILE A 25 25.43 -46.19 -64.51
N GLU A 26 26.25 -47.13 -64.02
CA GLU A 26 26.10 -47.69 -62.68
C GLU A 26 26.23 -46.62 -61.59
N ASP A 27 27.27 -45.78 -61.65
CA ASP A 27 27.47 -44.67 -60.71
C ASP A 27 26.28 -43.70 -60.72
N LEU A 28 25.71 -43.41 -61.91
CA LEU A 28 24.54 -42.56 -62.05
C LEU A 28 23.29 -43.23 -61.45
N MET A 29 23.11 -44.53 -61.63
CA MET A 29 22.00 -45.28 -61.03
C MET A 29 22.08 -45.30 -59.50
N ASP A 30 23.29 -45.44 -58.95
CA ASP A 30 23.54 -45.38 -57.51
C ASP A 30 23.29 -43.98 -56.94
N GLU A 31 23.71 -42.92 -57.65
CA GLU A 31 23.39 -41.53 -57.28
C GLU A 31 21.88 -41.28 -57.30
N VAL A 32 21.18 -41.71 -58.35
CA VAL A 32 19.72 -41.56 -58.46
C VAL A 32 19.02 -42.28 -57.31
N LYS A 33 19.46 -43.49 -56.97
CA LYS A 33 18.91 -44.25 -55.85
C LYS A 33 19.11 -43.51 -54.52
N ARG A 34 20.32 -43.00 -54.26
CA ARG A 34 20.62 -42.24 -53.04
C ARG A 34 19.81 -40.94 -52.98
N LEU A 35 19.66 -40.22 -54.09
CA LEU A 35 18.83 -39.02 -54.14
C LEU A 35 17.35 -39.34 -53.92
N GLN A 36 16.86 -40.47 -54.42
CA GLN A 36 15.49 -40.93 -54.21
C GLN A 36 15.24 -41.25 -52.73
N GLU A 37 16.15 -41.98 -52.08
CA GLU A 37 16.09 -42.29 -50.64
C GLU A 37 16.13 -41.01 -49.78
N ALA A 38 17.03 -40.08 -50.10
CA ALA A 38 17.11 -38.79 -49.41
C ALA A 38 15.82 -37.95 -49.61
N LEU A 39 15.26 -37.94 -50.82
CA LEU A 39 14.01 -37.23 -51.11
C LEU A 39 12.83 -37.83 -50.34
N ASP A 40 12.74 -39.15 -50.23
CA ASP A 40 11.66 -39.80 -49.51
C ASP A 40 11.78 -39.60 -47.99
N TYR A 41 13.01 -39.62 -47.45
CA TYR A 41 13.28 -39.23 -46.06
C TYR A 41 12.82 -37.79 -45.75
N GLU A 42 13.20 -36.82 -46.60
CA GLU A 42 12.81 -35.42 -46.41
C GLU A 42 11.29 -35.22 -46.54
N LYS A 43 10.60 -35.98 -47.40
CA LYS A 43 9.13 -35.95 -47.48
C LYS A 43 8.47 -36.44 -46.20
N GLU A 44 8.97 -37.53 -45.63
CA GLU A 44 8.46 -38.08 -44.37
C GLU A 44 8.67 -37.10 -43.23
N GLU A 45 9.85 -36.49 -43.13
CA GLU A 45 10.16 -35.47 -42.13
C GLU A 45 9.26 -34.23 -42.29
N MET A 46 9.03 -33.77 -43.52
CA MET A 46 8.09 -32.67 -43.79
C MET A 46 6.64 -33.00 -43.39
N ASP A 47 6.20 -34.25 -43.55
CA ASP A 47 4.85 -34.67 -43.14
C ASP A 47 4.73 -34.77 -41.61
N ASN A 48 5.76 -35.28 -40.94
CA ASN A 48 5.87 -35.27 -39.48
C ASN A 48 5.81 -33.84 -38.92
N GLN A 49 6.56 -32.91 -39.52
CA GLN A 49 6.54 -31.50 -39.15
C GLN A 49 5.17 -30.86 -39.37
N ARG A 50 4.49 -31.14 -40.50
CA ARG A 50 3.13 -30.65 -40.77
C ARG A 50 2.15 -31.13 -39.71
N THR A 51 2.22 -32.41 -39.35
CA THR A 51 1.38 -33.01 -38.31
C THR A 51 1.61 -32.35 -36.96
N LEU A 52 2.88 -32.13 -36.57
CA LEU A 52 3.23 -31.42 -35.34
C LEU A 52 2.70 -29.98 -35.33
N VAL A 53 2.90 -29.23 -36.41
CA VAL A 53 2.41 -27.84 -36.53
C VAL A 53 0.89 -27.78 -36.44
N GLN A 54 0.19 -28.74 -37.05
CA GLN A 54 -1.27 -28.82 -36.96
C GLN A 54 -1.74 -29.11 -35.54
N ALA A 55 -1.08 -30.03 -34.82
CA ALA A 55 -1.37 -30.30 -33.42
C ALA A 55 -1.14 -29.07 -32.52
N ILE A 56 -0.02 -28.35 -32.70
CA ILE A 56 0.28 -27.12 -31.96
C ILE A 56 -0.78 -26.05 -32.22
N LYS A 57 -1.19 -25.84 -33.48
CA LYS A 57 -2.25 -24.88 -33.83
C LYS A 57 -3.59 -25.24 -33.19
N SER A 58 -3.94 -26.54 -33.19
CA SER A 58 -5.16 -27.02 -32.55
C SER A 58 -5.14 -26.77 -31.04
N ASN A 59 -4.04 -27.12 -30.37
CA ASN A 59 -3.87 -26.91 -28.93
C ASN A 59 -3.88 -25.42 -28.57
N ALA A 60 -3.20 -24.57 -29.35
CA ALA A 60 -3.22 -23.13 -29.15
C ALA A 60 -4.63 -22.56 -29.23
N LYS A 61 -5.43 -22.99 -30.21
CA LYS A 61 -6.84 -22.56 -30.33
C LYS A 61 -7.69 -23.04 -29.15
N MET A 62 -7.48 -24.26 -28.68
CA MET A 62 -8.16 -24.81 -27.51
C MET A 62 -7.86 -24.00 -26.25
N TYR A 63 -6.57 -23.77 -25.94
CA TYR A 63 -6.16 -22.96 -24.79
C TYR A 63 -6.63 -21.51 -24.90
N GLN A 64 -6.65 -20.92 -26.10
CA GLN A 64 -7.22 -19.58 -26.30
C GLN A 64 -8.71 -19.54 -25.97
N SER A 65 -9.47 -20.56 -26.37
CA SER A 65 -10.89 -20.67 -26.04
C SER A 65 -11.11 -20.83 -24.53
N GLU A 66 -10.33 -21.67 -23.87
CA GLU A 66 -10.39 -21.89 -22.42
C GLU A 66 -10.03 -20.63 -21.63
N VAL A 67 -8.96 -19.93 -22.02
CA VAL A 67 -8.59 -18.63 -21.43
C VAL A 67 -9.69 -17.58 -21.65
N ALA A 68 -10.30 -17.55 -22.83
CA ALA A 68 -11.41 -16.63 -23.11
C ALA A 68 -12.64 -16.94 -22.25
N GLU A 69 -12.95 -18.22 -22.04
CA GLU A 69 -14.03 -18.65 -21.15
C GLU A 69 -13.75 -18.30 -19.69
N MET A 70 -12.55 -18.59 -19.18
CA MET A 70 -12.16 -18.21 -17.82
C MET A 70 -12.27 -16.70 -17.60
N LYS A 71 -11.81 -15.88 -18.55
CA LYS A 71 -11.95 -14.41 -18.48
C LYS A 71 -13.42 -13.98 -18.45
N ARG A 72 -14.30 -14.61 -19.23
CA ARG A 72 -15.74 -14.32 -19.21
C ARG A 72 -16.38 -14.70 -17.86
N ILE A 73 -16.00 -15.83 -17.28
CA ILE A 73 -16.49 -16.25 -15.96
C ILE A 73 -16.00 -15.28 -14.88
N GLN A 74 -14.72 -14.91 -14.90
CA GLN A 74 -14.15 -13.92 -13.98
C GLN A 74 -14.88 -12.58 -14.08
N ALA A 75 -15.18 -12.09 -15.28
CA ALA A 75 -15.90 -10.84 -15.51
C ALA A 75 -17.32 -10.82 -14.90
N ARG A 76 -17.95 -11.98 -14.67
CA ARG A 76 -19.29 -12.05 -14.03
C ARG A 76 -19.26 -11.75 -12.53
N LEU A 77 -18.12 -11.97 -11.89
CA LEU A 77 -17.90 -11.71 -10.47
C LEU A 77 -17.26 -10.34 -10.23
N SER A 78 -17.00 -9.59 -11.31
CA SER A 78 -16.37 -8.29 -11.23
C SER A 78 -17.22 -7.27 -10.46
N PHE A 79 -16.56 -6.49 -9.62
CA PHE A 79 -17.22 -5.49 -8.78
C PHE A 79 -16.38 -4.21 -8.64
N VAL A 80 -17.07 -3.14 -8.25
CA VAL A 80 -16.48 -1.87 -7.82
C VAL A 80 -16.65 -1.74 -6.31
N SER A 81 -15.55 -1.48 -5.62
CA SER A 81 -15.55 -1.27 -4.17
C SER A 81 -15.70 0.21 -3.85
N VAL A 82 -16.63 0.56 -2.96
CA VAL A 82 -16.80 1.91 -2.43
C VAL A 82 -16.57 1.85 -0.94
N LEU A 83 -15.43 2.39 -0.50
CA LEU A 83 -15.01 2.38 0.90
C LEU A 83 -15.18 3.77 1.49
N VAL A 84 -16.05 3.90 2.48
CA VAL A 84 -16.39 5.18 3.11
C VAL A 84 -15.99 5.20 4.57
N ASP A 85 -15.12 6.15 4.92
CA ASP A 85 -14.86 6.55 6.30
C ASP A 85 -16.02 7.41 6.80
N GLY A 86 -16.99 6.79 7.46
CA GLY A 86 -18.19 7.48 7.94
C GLY A 86 -17.93 8.46 9.09
N ASP A 87 -16.78 8.37 9.77
CA ASP A 87 -16.38 9.34 10.80
C ASP A 87 -15.90 10.66 10.15
N GLY A 88 -15.18 10.56 9.03
CA GLY A 88 -14.63 11.71 8.29
C GLY A 88 -15.46 12.19 7.09
N MET A 89 -16.24 11.32 6.45
CA MET A 89 -17.09 11.57 5.27
C MET A 89 -18.57 11.45 5.65
N ASN A 90 -19.06 12.47 6.34
CA ASN A 90 -20.42 12.47 6.87
C ASN A 90 -21.45 12.75 5.76
N PHE A 91 -22.61 12.09 5.82
CA PHE A 91 -23.72 12.33 4.89
C PHE A 91 -24.39 13.69 5.16
N ASN A 92 -25.05 14.25 4.15
CA ASN A 92 -25.81 15.49 4.28
C ASN A 92 -26.89 15.39 5.37
N ASP A 93 -27.10 16.51 6.08
CA ASP A 93 -27.90 16.58 7.30
C ASP A 93 -29.34 16.13 7.11
N GLU A 94 -29.91 16.49 5.96
CA GLU A 94 -31.27 16.12 5.56
C GLU A 94 -31.48 14.60 5.61
N PHE A 95 -30.48 13.82 5.19
CA PHE A 95 -30.59 12.36 5.26
C PHE A 95 -30.53 11.84 6.69
N ILE A 96 -29.68 12.42 7.54
CA ILE A 96 -29.57 12.00 8.94
C ILE A 96 -30.85 12.38 9.72
N GLN A 97 -31.41 13.55 9.44
CA GLN A 97 -32.64 14.07 10.04
C GLN A 97 -33.88 13.26 9.64
N ASP A 98 -33.94 12.75 8.40
CA ASP A 98 -35.03 11.90 7.92
C ASP A 98 -34.95 10.45 8.43
N GLY A 99 -33.97 10.12 9.28
CA GLY A 99 -33.80 8.82 9.91
C GLY A 99 -33.86 7.70 8.86
N GLN A 100 -34.78 6.74 9.05
CA GLN A 100 -34.88 5.58 8.17
C GLN A 100 -35.16 5.92 6.69
N LYS A 101 -35.98 6.95 6.40
CA LYS A 101 -36.25 7.36 5.02
C LYS A 101 -35.02 8.01 4.40
N GLY A 102 -34.29 8.80 5.18
CA GLY A 102 -33.06 9.44 4.75
C GLY A 102 -31.95 8.42 4.48
N GLY A 103 -31.83 7.38 5.30
CA GLY A 103 -30.91 6.26 5.07
C GLY A 103 -31.12 5.57 3.73
N ARG A 104 -32.39 5.28 3.39
CA ARG A 104 -32.76 4.72 2.10
C ARG A 104 -32.43 5.65 0.93
N SER A 105 -32.74 6.93 1.09
CA SER A 105 -32.51 7.93 0.05
C SER A 105 -31.01 8.16 -0.20
N ALA A 106 -30.21 8.20 0.87
CA ALA A 106 -28.75 8.31 0.80
C ALA A 106 -28.11 7.10 0.10
N ALA A 107 -28.53 5.88 0.43
CA ALA A 107 -28.05 4.66 -0.21
C ALA A 107 -28.34 4.67 -1.72
N ARG A 108 -29.59 4.95 -2.11
CA ARG A 108 -30.00 5.01 -3.52
C ARG A 108 -29.25 6.08 -4.31
N LEU A 109 -29.08 7.27 -3.73
CA LEU A 109 -28.37 8.37 -4.37
C LEU A 109 -26.87 8.06 -4.51
N LEU A 110 -26.25 7.47 -3.49
CA LEU A 110 -24.84 7.07 -3.54
C LEU A 110 -24.61 6.03 -4.64
N ILE A 111 -25.46 5.01 -4.72
CA ILE A 111 -25.43 4.02 -5.81
C ILE A 111 -25.51 4.71 -7.17
N GLN A 112 -26.51 5.57 -7.36
CA GLN A 112 -26.72 6.28 -8.63
C GLN A 112 -25.51 7.12 -9.03
N LYS A 113 -24.93 7.88 -8.09
CA LYS A 113 -23.77 8.74 -8.36
C LYS A 113 -22.51 7.94 -8.67
N VAL A 114 -22.30 6.82 -7.98
CA VAL A 114 -21.18 5.90 -8.26
C VAL A 114 -21.34 5.23 -9.62
N GLU A 115 -22.53 4.72 -9.92
CA GLU A 115 -22.85 4.09 -11.22
C GLU A 115 -22.62 5.08 -12.38
N GLN A 116 -23.09 6.32 -12.24
CA GLN A 116 -22.88 7.36 -13.23
C GLN A 116 -21.38 7.64 -13.45
N TYR A 117 -20.61 7.80 -12.36
CA TYR A 117 -19.17 8.05 -12.46
C TYR A 117 -18.42 6.90 -13.15
N ILE A 118 -18.71 5.65 -12.78
CA ILE A 118 -18.08 4.47 -13.37
C ILE A 118 -18.46 4.32 -14.85
N GLN A 119 -19.72 4.56 -15.21
CA GLN A 119 -20.16 4.49 -16.60
C GLN A 119 -19.43 5.53 -17.48
N ASP A 120 -19.19 6.73 -16.94
CA ASP A 120 -18.45 7.79 -17.63
C ASP A 120 -16.95 7.48 -17.73
N ALA A 121 -16.36 6.87 -16.70
CA ALA A 121 -14.95 6.50 -16.66
C ALA A 121 -14.61 5.32 -17.61
N TYR A 122 -15.52 4.34 -17.76
CA TYR A 122 -15.28 3.09 -18.50
C TYR A 122 -16.12 2.96 -19.78
N ARG A 123 -16.38 4.06 -20.51
CA ARG A 123 -17.14 4.08 -21.77
C ARG A 123 -16.79 2.87 -22.67
N ASN A 124 -17.75 1.94 -22.80
CA ASN A 124 -17.80 0.75 -23.69
C ASN A 124 -17.77 -0.65 -23.03
N GLU A 125 -17.68 -0.80 -21.71
CA GLU A 125 -17.86 -2.14 -21.12
C GLU A 125 -19.31 -2.36 -20.66
N SER A 126 -20.10 -3.00 -21.52
CA SER A 126 -21.48 -3.43 -21.26
C SER A 126 -21.55 -4.63 -20.31
N SER A 127 -20.92 -4.50 -19.15
CA SER A 127 -20.95 -5.51 -18.09
C SER A 127 -21.87 -5.01 -16.98
N SER A 128 -22.74 -5.88 -16.46
CA SER A 128 -23.48 -5.61 -15.22
C SER A 128 -22.48 -5.63 -14.05
N VAL A 129 -21.72 -4.55 -13.89
CA VAL A 129 -20.74 -4.41 -12.82
C VAL A 129 -21.46 -4.37 -11.49
N GLN A 130 -21.05 -5.22 -10.55
CA GLN A 130 -21.60 -5.20 -9.21
C GLN A 130 -20.94 -4.09 -8.39
N TYR A 131 -21.64 -3.57 -7.40
CA TYR A 131 -21.10 -2.56 -6.49
C TYR A 131 -21.12 -3.09 -5.08
N ARG A 132 -20.08 -2.78 -4.32
CA ARG A 132 -20.00 -3.11 -2.89
C ARG A 132 -19.68 -1.85 -2.12
N ILE A 133 -20.69 -1.32 -1.43
CA ILE A 133 -20.62 -0.03 -0.75
C ILE A 133 -20.57 -0.28 0.75
N ARG A 134 -19.45 0.08 1.38
CA ARG A 134 -19.24 -0.12 2.81
C ARG A 134 -18.87 1.19 3.49
N VAL A 135 -19.71 1.59 4.43
CA VAL A 135 -19.47 2.73 5.32
C VAL A 135 -19.03 2.19 6.68
N PHE A 136 -17.86 2.61 7.16
CA PHE A 136 -17.36 2.24 8.48
C PHE A 136 -17.30 3.46 9.37
N ALA A 137 -17.90 3.40 10.55
CA ALA A 137 -17.84 4.49 11.52
C ALA A 137 -17.91 3.96 12.95
N ASN A 138 -17.44 4.76 13.90
CA ASN A 138 -17.81 4.59 15.31
C ASN A 138 -19.23 5.14 15.50
N VAL A 139 -20.24 4.26 15.38
CA VAL A 139 -21.66 4.69 15.35
C VAL A 139 -22.05 5.46 16.61
N ARG A 140 -21.57 5.00 17.77
CA ARG A 140 -21.85 5.67 19.05
C ARG A 140 -21.23 7.06 19.12
N GLY A 141 -19.95 7.18 18.74
CA GLY A 141 -19.24 8.46 18.72
C GLY A 141 -19.83 9.44 17.71
N LEU A 142 -20.22 8.93 16.54
CA LEU A 142 -20.84 9.70 15.47
C LEU A 142 -22.25 10.19 15.86
N ALA A 143 -23.09 9.34 16.47
CA ALA A 143 -24.41 9.73 16.96
C ALA A 143 -24.32 10.87 17.98
N LYS A 144 -23.39 10.75 18.93
CA LYS A 144 -23.09 11.82 19.89
C LYS A 144 -22.67 13.11 19.18
N THR A 145 -21.81 13.02 18.17
CA THR A 145 -21.34 14.17 17.41
C THR A 145 -22.48 14.87 16.66
N TYR A 146 -23.40 14.13 16.04
CA TYR A 146 -24.58 14.71 15.39
C TYR A 146 -25.53 15.39 16.38
N ARG A 147 -25.70 14.83 17.59
CA ARG A 147 -26.51 15.47 18.63
C ARG A 147 -25.84 16.75 19.14
N ASP A 148 -24.56 16.68 19.45
CA ASP A 148 -23.79 17.80 20.02
C ASP A 148 -23.64 18.96 19.00
N THR A 149 -23.87 18.70 17.70
CA THR A 149 -23.93 19.71 16.62
C THR A 149 -25.36 20.16 16.26
N ASN A 150 -26.38 19.72 17.02
CA ASN A 150 -27.80 20.01 16.80
C ASN A 150 -28.36 19.55 15.43
N ILE A 151 -27.73 18.56 14.79
CA ILE A 151 -28.25 17.99 13.54
C ILE A 151 -29.39 17.02 13.85
N ILE A 152 -29.29 16.25 14.93
CA ILE A 152 -30.34 15.37 15.44
C ILE A 152 -30.68 15.71 16.89
N SER A 153 -31.95 15.50 17.27
CA SER A 153 -32.40 15.64 18.66
C SER A 153 -32.07 14.41 19.50
N GLU A 154 -32.10 13.22 18.90
CA GLU A 154 -31.91 11.95 19.59
C GLU A 154 -30.90 11.06 18.86
N GLU A 155 -29.99 10.41 19.59
CA GLU A 155 -28.99 9.49 19.02
C GLU A 155 -29.63 8.31 18.25
N ALA A 156 -30.85 7.93 18.60
CA ALA A 156 -31.63 6.89 17.93
C ALA A 156 -31.97 7.21 16.45
N MET A 157 -31.91 8.49 16.07
CA MET A 157 -32.12 8.90 14.68
C MET A 157 -31.02 8.36 13.76
N LEU A 158 -29.76 8.38 14.21
CA LEU A 158 -28.66 7.79 13.44
C LEU A 158 -28.84 6.27 13.29
N ALA A 159 -29.28 5.59 14.34
CA ALA A 159 -29.58 4.16 14.27
C ALA A 159 -30.71 3.86 13.26
N SER A 160 -31.73 4.72 13.20
CA SER A 160 -32.80 4.62 12.21
C SER A 160 -32.30 4.86 10.79
N PHE A 161 -31.43 5.86 10.59
CA PHE A 161 -30.73 6.11 9.33
C PHE A 161 -29.93 4.89 8.87
N ILE A 162 -29.09 4.32 9.74
CA ILE A 162 -28.28 3.13 9.45
C ILE A 162 -29.18 1.94 9.04
N GLN A 163 -30.27 1.71 9.75
CA GLN A 163 -31.24 0.67 9.37
C GLN A 163 -31.88 0.93 8.00
N GLY A 164 -32.16 2.20 7.67
CA GLY A 164 -32.66 2.59 6.37
C GLY A 164 -31.65 2.31 5.25
N PHE A 165 -30.39 2.71 5.47
CA PHE A 165 -29.29 2.51 4.53
C PHE A 165 -29.06 1.02 4.23
N ASN A 166 -28.93 0.19 5.27
CA ASN A 166 -28.67 -1.25 5.12
C ASN A 166 -29.86 -2.03 4.54
N LYS A 167 -31.09 -1.51 4.65
CA LYS A 167 -32.30 -2.18 4.12
C LYS A 167 -32.63 -1.80 2.68
N GLU A 168 -32.01 -0.75 2.14
CA GLU A 168 -32.39 -0.23 0.83
C GLU A 168 -31.89 -1.12 -0.31
N ASP A 169 -30.64 -1.55 -0.24
CA ASP A 169 -30.01 -2.34 -1.29
C ASP A 169 -29.02 -3.33 -0.68
N VAL A 170 -28.99 -4.55 -1.21
CA VAL A 170 -28.08 -5.63 -0.77
C VAL A 170 -26.59 -5.26 -0.94
N ARG A 171 -26.30 -4.27 -1.78
CA ARG A 171 -24.95 -3.76 -2.05
C ARG A 171 -24.42 -2.81 -0.97
N CYS A 172 -25.28 -2.37 -0.04
CA CYS A 172 -24.97 -1.31 0.92
C CYS A 172 -24.88 -1.83 2.35
N ASP A 173 -23.71 -1.66 2.96
CA ASP A 173 -23.46 -1.96 4.37
C ASP A 173 -22.94 -0.72 5.11
N PHE A 174 -23.64 -0.29 6.14
CA PHE A 174 -23.14 0.63 7.16
C PHE A 174 -22.78 -0.20 8.39
N VAL A 175 -21.49 -0.23 8.69
CA VAL A 175 -20.86 -1.12 9.66
C VAL A 175 -20.39 -0.31 10.86
N ASP A 176 -20.85 -0.71 12.05
CA ASP A 176 -20.25 -0.22 13.30
C ASP A 176 -18.84 -0.79 13.45
N ALA A 177 -17.85 0.10 13.50
CA ALA A 177 -16.46 -0.25 13.68
C ALA A 177 -16.11 -0.50 15.16
N GLY A 178 -16.98 -0.10 16.09
CA GLY A 178 -16.73 -0.10 17.53
C GLY A 178 -16.33 1.27 18.06
N ASP A 179 -16.13 1.36 19.38
CA ASP A 179 -15.90 2.62 20.10
C ASP A 179 -14.43 2.96 20.36
N GLY A 180 -13.52 2.11 19.88
CA GLY A 180 -12.08 2.34 19.94
C GLY A 180 -11.60 3.42 18.96
N LYS A 181 -10.51 4.08 19.32
CA LYS A 181 -9.83 5.04 18.44
C LYS A 181 -9.24 4.30 17.23
N GLU A 182 -9.42 4.83 16.02
CA GLU A 182 -8.91 4.26 14.76
C GLU A 182 -9.54 2.90 14.35
N CYS A 183 -10.66 2.48 14.96
CA CYS A 183 -11.31 1.21 14.63
C CYS A 183 -11.87 1.17 13.20
N SER A 184 -12.47 2.27 12.74
CA SER A 184 -12.93 2.47 11.35
C SER A 184 -11.75 2.40 10.37
N ASP A 185 -10.66 3.09 10.68
CA ASP A 185 -9.44 3.11 9.86
C ASP A 185 -8.84 1.72 9.66
N VAL A 186 -8.78 0.91 10.72
CA VAL A 186 -8.27 -0.47 10.64
C VAL A 186 -9.12 -1.31 9.69
N LYS A 187 -10.46 -1.20 9.77
CA LYS A 187 -11.37 -1.95 8.88
C LYS A 187 -11.25 -1.48 7.43
N ILE A 188 -11.23 -0.17 7.20
CA ILE A 188 -11.09 0.40 5.84
C ILE A 188 -9.77 0.00 5.22
N ARG A 189 -8.67 0.09 5.99
CA ARG A 189 -7.35 -0.34 5.52
C ARG A 189 -7.33 -1.81 5.14
N ALA A 190 -7.83 -2.69 6.01
CA ALA A 190 -7.87 -4.12 5.73
C ALA A 190 -8.72 -4.43 4.49
N GLN A 191 -9.86 -3.76 4.34
CA GLN A 191 -10.72 -3.94 3.16
C GLN A 191 -10.04 -3.45 1.89
N PHE A 192 -9.40 -2.27 1.93
CA PHE A 192 -8.64 -1.74 0.79
C PHE A 192 -7.51 -2.68 0.37
N GLU A 193 -6.71 -3.17 1.32
CA GLU A 193 -5.60 -4.10 1.06
C GLU A 193 -6.09 -5.42 0.44
N GLN A 194 -7.28 -5.88 0.81
CA GLN A 194 -7.91 -7.04 0.17
C GLN A 194 -8.40 -6.72 -1.24
N ASP A 195 -9.05 -5.57 -1.43
CA ASP A 195 -9.72 -5.22 -2.68
C ASP A 195 -8.73 -4.90 -3.79
N ILE A 196 -7.62 -4.24 -3.47
CA ILE A 196 -6.64 -3.82 -4.47
C ILE A 196 -5.87 -5.00 -5.10
N ILE A 197 -5.86 -6.16 -4.44
CA ILE A 197 -5.25 -7.39 -4.98
C ILE A 197 -6.29 -8.38 -5.52
N ASP A 198 -7.58 -8.12 -5.31
CA ASP A 198 -8.65 -9.00 -5.81
C ASP A 198 -8.81 -8.80 -7.32
N VAL A 199 -8.58 -9.87 -8.08
CA VAL A 199 -8.67 -9.88 -9.54
C VAL A 199 -10.09 -9.61 -10.07
N HIS A 200 -11.10 -9.62 -9.21
CA HIS A 200 -12.48 -9.25 -9.53
C HIS A 200 -12.79 -7.80 -9.18
N CYS A 201 -11.98 -7.14 -8.34
CA CYS A 201 -12.18 -5.73 -8.03
C CYS A 201 -11.65 -4.87 -9.18
N LEU A 202 -12.58 -4.32 -9.97
CA LEU A 202 -12.22 -3.50 -11.13
C LEU A 202 -11.73 -2.12 -10.74
N HIS A 203 -12.34 -1.55 -9.68
CA HIS A 203 -12.07 -0.19 -9.26
C HIS A 203 -12.42 0.03 -7.79
N ILE A 204 -11.70 0.96 -7.15
CA ILE A 204 -11.95 1.38 -5.77
C ILE A 204 -12.25 2.87 -5.73
N LEU A 205 -13.45 3.24 -5.29
CA LEU A 205 -13.75 4.59 -4.84
C LEU A 205 -13.43 4.69 -3.35
N PHE A 206 -12.43 5.50 -3.03
CA PHE A 206 -11.93 5.66 -1.67
C PHE A 206 -12.43 7.00 -1.10
N CYS A 207 -13.48 6.93 -0.29
CA CYS A 207 -14.16 8.06 0.33
C CYS A 207 -13.61 8.26 1.75
N ALA A 208 -12.45 8.92 1.87
CA ALA A 208 -11.84 9.24 3.17
C ALA A 208 -11.02 10.54 3.09
N SER A 209 -11.62 11.59 2.52
CA SER A 209 -10.88 12.82 2.18
C SER A 209 -10.32 13.56 3.40
N ALA A 210 -10.96 13.44 4.56
CA ALA A 210 -10.69 14.27 5.73
C ALA A 210 -9.59 13.72 6.67
N ASP A 211 -9.04 12.54 6.43
CA ASP A 211 -8.05 11.91 7.33
C ASP A 211 -6.71 11.62 6.64
N ASN A 212 -5.62 12.21 7.17
CA ASN A 212 -4.26 11.97 6.70
C ASN A 212 -3.77 10.54 6.99
N GLY A 213 -4.41 9.80 7.90
CA GLY A 213 -4.06 8.42 8.25
C GLY A 213 -4.02 7.48 7.03
N TYR A 214 -4.85 7.74 6.03
CA TYR A 214 -4.91 6.94 4.81
C TYR A 214 -3.80 7.26 3.79
N ALA A 215 -3.08 8.37 3.92
CA ALA A 215 -2.04 8.75 2.95
C ALA A 215 -0.93 7.69 2.85
N ARG A 216 -0.59 7.05 3.98
CA ARG A 216 0.39 5.95 4.01
C ARG A 216 -0.12 4.66 3.39
N VAL A 217 -1.43 4.41 3.44
CA VAL A 217 -2.07 3.24 2.83
C VAL A 217 -2.10 3.40 1.32
N LEU A 218 -2.43 4.61 0.83
CA LEU A 218 -2.52 4.93 -0.59
C LEU A 218 -1.14 5.16 -1.26
N GLY A 219 -0.15 5.63 -0.49
CA GLY A 219 1.18 6.01 -1.00
C GLY A 219 1.90 4.96 -1.88
N PRO A 220 1.90 3.66 -1.54
CA PRO A 220 2.49 2.62 -2.38
C PRO A 220 1.81 2.45 -3.76
N TYR A 221 0.54 2.83 -3.88
CA TYR A 221 -0.31 2.58 -5.05
C TYR A 221 -0.38 3.76 -6.03
N ARG A 222 0.50 4.75 -5.90
CA ARG A 222 0.56 5.93 -6.82
C ARG A 222 0.74 5.57 -8.30
N LYS A 223 1.20 4.35 -8.60
CA LYS A 223 1.40 3.84 -9.97
C LYS A 223 0.18 3.12 -10.54
N THR A 224 -0.80 2.74 -9.73
CA THR A 224 -2.05 2.06 -10.15
C THR A 224 -3.19 3.08 -10.24
N LYS A 225 -2.98 4.15 -11.00
CA LYS A 225 -3.91 5.30 -11.08
C LYS A 225 -5.30 4.92 -11.56
N ASP A 226 -5.38 3.96 -12.48
CA ASP A 226 -6.61 3.63 -13.19
C ASP A 226 -7.55 2.71 -12.39
N GLN A 227 -7.12 2.27 -11.19
CA GLN A 227 -7.91 1.39 -10.31
C GLN A 227 -8.43 2.10 -9.04
N ILE A 228 -7.98 3.33 -8.76
CA ILE A 228 -8.32 4.05 -7.52
C ILE A 228 -8.79 5.46 -7.85
N THR A 229 -9.95 5.84 -7.32
CA THR A 229 -10.45 7.22 -7.32
C THR A 229 -10.65 7.71 -5.89
N LEU A 230 -10.09 8.87 -5.57
CA LEU A 230 -10.31 9.54 -4.29
C LEU A 230 -11.56 10.40 -4.37
N VAL A 231 -12.47 10.24 -3.41
CA VAL A 231 -13.72 11.01 -3.36
C VAL A 231 -13.60 12.12 -2.33
N GLU A 232 -13.79 13.35 -2.77
CA GLU A 232 -13.84 14.55 -1.91
C GLU A 232 -15.26 14.75 -1.37
N GLY A 233 -15.39 14.76 -0.04
CA GLY A 233 -16.54 15.30 0.68
C GLY A 233 -16.11 16.61 1.34
N PRO A 234 -15.61 16.57 2.58
CA PRO A 234 -14.81 17.67 3.11
C PRO A 234 -13.52 17.85 2.30
N PRO A 235 -12.91 19.05 2.31
CA PRO A 235 -11.66 19.31 1.60
C PRO A 235 -10.59 18.28 1.94
N PHE A 236 -9.86 17.80 0.94
CA PHE A 236 -8.79 16.83 1.17
C PHE A 236 -7.80 17.31 2.24
N ALA A 237 -7.58 16.47 3.25
CA ALA A 237 -6.55 16.67 4.24
C ALA A 237 -5.18 16.76 3.55
N ARG A 238 -4.25 17.53 4.12
CA ARG A 238 -3.01 17.95 3.45
C ARG A 238 -2.26 16.81 2.75
N GLU A 239 -2.05 15.69 3.44
CA GLU A 239 -1.29 14.55 2.89
C GLU A 239 -2.08 13.80 1.81
N ILE A 240 -3.42 13.73 1.93
CA ILE A 240 -4.29 13.18 0.88
C ILE A 240 -4.29 14.10 -0.34
N LYS A 241 -4.30 15.42 -0.14
CA LYS A 241 -4.26 16.42 -1.21
C LYS A 241 -2.97 16.33 -2.04
N GLU A 242 -1.84 16.00 -1.42
CA GLU A 242 -0.59 15.76 -2.16
C GLU A 242 -0.71 14.53 -3.11
N LEU A 243 -1.50 13.54 -2.71
CA LEU A 243 -1.73 12.32 -3.49
C LEU A 243 -2.71 12.51 -4.66
N THR A 244 -3.54 13.55 -4.70
CA THR A 244 -4.50 13.75 -5.80
C THR A 244 -3.82 13.97 -7.15
N SER A 245 -2.58 14.45 -7.17
CA SER A 245 -1.74 14.47 -8.38
C SER A 245 -1.50 13.07 -8.97
N SER A 246 -1.59 12.04 -8.12
CA SER A 246 -1.30 10.65 -8.42
C SER A 246 -2.55 9.78 -8.57
N PHE A 247 -3.76 10.30 -8.35
CA PHE A 247 -5.00 9.51 -8.44
C PHE A 247 -6.11 10.30 -9.13
N SER A 248 -7.07 9.61 -9.73
CA SER A 248 -8.30 10.26 -10.18
C SER A 248 -9.08 10.79 -8.96
N THR A 249 -9.78 11.90 -9.13
CA THR A 249 -10.58 12.52 -8.06
C THR A 249 -11.99 12.82 -8.54
N THR A 250 -12.95 12.71 -7.64
CA THR A 250 -14.35 13.08 -7.87
C THR A 250 -14.98 13.55 -6.56
N SER A 251 -16.22 14.01 -6.60
CA SER A 251 -16.96 14.46 -5.41
C SER A 251 -18.46 14.17 -5.58
N PHE A 252 -19.14 13.87 -4.47
CA PHE A 252 -20.60 13.65 -4.45
C PHE A 252 -21.26 14.60 -3.45
N PRO A 253 -21.34 15.91 -3.74
CA PRO A 253 -21.82 16.91 -2.80
C PRO A 253 -23.30 16.74 -2.43
N GLU A 254 -24.09 16.06 -3.25
CA GLU A 254 -25.48 15.74 -2.92
C GLU A 254 -25.60 14.59 -1.92
N VAL A 255 -24.55 13.79 -1.73
CA VAL A 255 -24.52 12.67 -0.79
C VAL A 255 -23.79 13.05 0.50
N PHE A 256 -22.59 13.61 0.37
CA PHE A 256 -21.68 13.91 1.47
C PHE A 256 -21.60 15.40 1.75
N ARG A 257 -21.41 15.74 3.03
CA ARG A 257 -21.19 17.11 3.47
C ARG A 257 -19.89 17.66 2.88
N ALA A 258 -19.93 18.92 2.46
CA ALA A 258 -18.75 19.68 2.04
C ALA A 258 -17.83 20.07 3.20
N GLN A 259 -18.27 19.94 4.46
CA GLN A 259 -17.48 20.29 5.65
C GLN A 259 -17.66 19.24 6.74
N LYS A 260 -16.59 18.99 7.49
CA LYS A 260 -16.57 18.08 8.63
C LYS A 260 -17.49 18.60 9.75
N LEU A 261 -18.05 17.67 10.54
CA LEU A 261 -18.76 18.01 11.76
C LEU A 261 -17.80 18.66 12.78
N THR A 262 -18.10 19.89 13.18
CA THR A 262 -17.38 20.61 14.23
C THR A 262 -18.29 20.81 15.43
N THR A 263 -18.01 20.12 16.54
CA THR A 263 -18.70 20.36 17.80
C THR A 263 -18.27 21.71 18.38
N ALA A 264 -19.23 22.63 18.50
CA ALA A 264 -19.02 23.90 19.19
C ALA A 264 -18.95 23.64 20.70
N THR A 265 -17.76 23.47 21.24
CA THR A 265 -17.57 23.47 22.70
C THR A 265 -17.70 24.89 23.24
N GLY A 266 -18.87 25.25 23.79
CA GLY A 266 -19.08 26.21 24.90
C GLY A 266 -18.66 27.69 24.71
N PRO A 267 -19.12 28.61 25.57
CA PRO A 267 -18.94 30.05 25.37
C PRO A 267 -17.46 30.42 25.38
N GLY A 268 -17.06 31.22 24.40
CA GLY A 268 -15.72 31.79 24.34
C GLY A 268 -15.39 32.47 25.66
N THR A 269 -14.39 31.94 26.36
CA THR A 269 -13.53 32.82 27.13
C THR A 269 -12.98 33.84 26.14
N PRO A 270 -13.12 35.15 26.39
CA PRO A 270 -12.54 36.11 25.48
C PRO A 270 -11.05 35.83 25.46
N ILE A 271 -10.52 35.56 24.27
CA ILE A 271 -9.10 35.67 23.99
C ILE A 271 -8.80 37.15 24.25
N SER A 272 -8.46 37.47 25.49
CA SER A 272 -7.85 38.74 25.84
C SER A 272 -6.52 38.71 25.10
N ASN A 273 -6.47 39.44 23.99
CA ASN A 273 -5.25 39.74 23.28
C ASN A 273 -4.27 40.37 24.27
N TYR A 274 -3.37 39.54 24.81
CA TYR A 274 -2.24 39.97 25.63
C TYR A 274 -1.33 40.96 24.87
N ALA A 275 -1.50 41.07 23.55
CA ALA A 275 -0.84 42.04 22.68
C ALA A 275 -1.47 43.45 22.64
N SER A 276 -2.49 43.77 23.45
CA SER A 276 -3.16 45.10 23.41
C SER A 276 -3.18 45.90 24.71
N ILE A 277 -2.72 45.34 25.84
CA ILE A 277 -2.78 46.04 27.16
C ILE A 277 -1.45 46.76 27.50
N VAL A 278 -0.39 46.58 26.71
CA VAL A 278 0.93 47.21 26.95
C VAL A 278 1.16 48.51 26.17
N ARG A 279 0.07 49.22 25.78
CA ARG A 279 0.18 50.52 25.07
C ARG A 279 -0.68 51.64 25.64
N ALA A 280 -1.11 51.52 26.89
CA ALA A 280 -1.61 52.63 27.67
C ALA A 280 -1.08 52.47 29.10
N CYS A 281 -0.06 53.26 29.43
CA CYS A 281 0.39 53.68 30.78
C CYS A 281 1.90 54.00 30.75
N THR A 282 2.32 54.94 29.91
CA THR A 282 3.56 55.69 30.12
C THR A 282 3.22 57.00 30.82
N SER A 283 3.25 57.01 32.16
CA SER A 283 3.56 58.22 32.94
C SER A 283 3.73 57.93 34.43
N ARG A 284 4.92 58.29 34.94
CA ARG A 284 5.22 58.76 36.32
C ARG A 284 5.09 57.72 37.45
N SER A 285 5.91 57.65 38.50
CA SER A 285 7.18 58.26 38.95
C SER A 285 7.62 57.44 40.18
N GLN A 286 8.94 57.39 40.43
CA GLN A 286 9.67 57.29 41.72
C GLN A 286 8.99 56.63 42.95
N ASP A 287 9.62 55.59 43.54
CA ASP A 287 10.43 55.77 44.77
C ASP A 287 11.13 54.48 45.26
N ASN A 288 12.20 54.73 46.04
CA ASN A 288 13.29 53.84 46.48
C ASN A 288 12.96 52.78 47.57
N ASN A 289 13.82 51.74 47.58
CA ASN A 289 14.61 51.19 48.70
C ASN A 289 14.43 49.71 49.14
N SER A 290 15.58 49.02 49.17
CA SER A 290 15.99 47.89 50.06
C SER A 290 15.77 46.43 49.55
N PRO A 291 16.60 45.44 49.98
CA PRO A 291 17.69 44.95 49.13
C PRO A 291 17.58 43.45 48.75
N CYS A 292 18.28 43.13 47.66
CA CYS A 292 18.43 41.84 47.03
C CYS A 292 19.16 40.81 47.92
N SER A 293 18.57 39.62 48.08
CA SER A 293 19.27 38.40 48.51
C SER A 293 19.20 37.39 47.39
N SER A 294 20.37 37.16 46.81
CA SER A 294 20.67 36.36 45.63
C SER A 294 20.56 34.86 45.87
N PHE A 295 19.78 34.16 45.04
CA PHE A 295 20.11 32.80 44.58
C PHE A 295 19.75 32.64 43.09
N PRO A 296 20.57 31.92 42.31
CA PRO A 296 20.56 32.01 40.86
C PRO A 296 19.45 31.15 40.25
N SER A 297 18.60 31.78 39.45
CA SER A 297 17.77 31.09 38.46
C SER A 297 18.67 30.55 37.35
N PRO A 298 18.53 29.27 36.93
CA PRO A 298 19.27 28.76 35.79
C PRO A 298 18.77 29.45 34.52
N THR A 299 19.73 30.13 33.90
CA THR A 299 19.70 30.79 32.60
C THR A 299 18.99 29.93 31.55
N THR A 300 17.92 30.43 30.97
CA THR A 300 17.49 30.06 29.62
C THR A 300 18.56 30.51 28.63
N PRO A 301 19.17 29.63 27.83
CA PRO A 301 19.81 30.05 26.59
C PRO A 301 18.74 29.95 25.50
N SER A 302 18.12 31.09 25.20
CA SER A 302 17.64 31.33 23.84
C SER A 302 18.89 31.37 22.94
N GLY A 303 19.06 30.32 22.14
CA GLY A 303 20.16 30.17 21.19
C GLY A 303 19.74 29.29 20.01
N PRO A 304 20.29 29.52 18.80
CA PRO A 304 19.62 29.31 17.53
C PRO A 304 19.73 27.86 17.01
N ASN A 305 18.73 27.47 16.22
CA ASN A 305 18.76 26.48 15.14
C ASN A 305 20.15 25.85 14.83
N THR A 306 20.46 24.68 15.41
CA THR A 306 21.55 23.81 14.94
C THR A 306 21.15 22.34 14.96
N LYS A 307 21.34 21.70 13.80
CA LYS A 307 21.07 20.28 13.50
C LYS A 307 21.83 19.35 14.46
N TYR A 308 21.15 18.69 15.38
CA TYR A 308 21.67 17.48 16.04
C TYR A 308 20.88 16.26 15.57
N LYS A 309 21.49 15.48 14.68
CA LYS A 309 21.09 14.09 14.42
C LYS A 309 21.98 13.22 15.30
N SER A 310 21.46 12.75 16.43
CA SER A 310 22.19 11.79 17.25
C SER A 310 22.35 10.51 16.44
N LYS A 311 23.57 10.21 16.01
CA LYS A 311 23.89 8.96 15.30
C LYS A 311 23.93 7.82 16.32
N LEU A 312 23.25 6.73 16.03
CA LEU A 312 23.35 5.46 16.74
C LEU A 312 24.55 4.69 16.19
N ALA A 313 25.36 4.13 17.09
CA ALA A 313 26.47 3.26 16.71
C ALA A 313 25.96 2.06 15.86
N VAL A 314 26.63 1.79 14.74
CA VAL A 314 26.34 0.66 13.88
C VAL A 314 27.27 -0.49 14.27
N CYS A 315 26.73 -1.47 14.99
CA CYS A 315 27.49 -2.64 15.42
C CYS A 315 27.35 -3.77 14.39
N ARG A 316 28.46 -4.45 14.07
CA ARG A 316 28.48 -5.63 13.19
C ARG A 316 29.11 -6.84 13.87
N ASN A 317 28.61 -8.03 13.54
CA ASN A 317 29.20 -9.29 13.96
C ASN A 317 30.32 -9.74 12.99
N ALA A 318 30.91 -10.92 13.23
CA ALA A 318 32.02 -11.44 12.41
C ALA A 318 31.62 -11.71 10.94
N GLN A 319 30.34 -11.91 10.66
CA GLN A 319 29.81 -12.10 9.31
C GLN A 319 29.46 -10.77 8.62
N GLY A 320 29.72 -9.64 9.27
CA GLY A 320 29.37 -8.32 8.75
C GLY A 320 27.89 -7.96 8.91
N HIS A 321 27.06 -8.80 9.54
CA HIS A 321 25.65 -8.49 9.78
C HIS A 321 25.51 -7.41 10.85
N ARG A 322 24.60 -6.46 10.62
CA ARG A 322 24.23 -5.48 11.63
C ARG A 322 23.53 -6.16 12.79
N VAL A 323 24.03 -5.87 13.98
CA VAL A 323 23.48 -6.33 15.25
C VAL A 323 23.17 -5.14 16.14
N ASP A 324 22.12 -5.31 16.93
CA ASP A 324 21.65 -4.29 17.86
C ASP A 324 22.43 -4.37 19.19
N SER A 325 23.04 -3.26 19.62
CA SER A 325 23.76 -3.20 20.90
C SER A 325 22.86 -3.63 22.06
N PRO A 326 23.30 -4.44 23.04
CA PRO A 326 22.46 -4.87 24.16
C PRO A 326 21.75 -3.71 24.87
N ILE A 327 20.47 -3.90 25.23
CA ILE A 327 19.69 -2.90 25.99
C ILE A 327 19.34 -3.48 27.35
N HIS A 328 19.68 -2.73 28.39
CA HIS A 328 19.20 -2.93 29.75
C HIS A 328 17.96 -2.05 29.96
N PHE A 329 16.80 -2.59 29.62
CA PHE A 329 15.52 -1.92 29.89
C PHE A 329 15.16 -2.01 31.38
N SER A 330 14.21 -1.18 31.83
CA SER A 330 13.81 -1.11 33.23
C SER A 330 12.90 -2.27 33.67
N THR A 331 11.64 -2.01 33.98
CA THR A 331 10.64 -3.00 34.40
C THR A 331 9.65 -3.27 33.28
N ARG A 332 9.05 -4.46 33.28
CA ARG A 332 8.03 -4.83 32.30
C ARG A 332 6.80 -3.90 32.36
N ALA A 333 6.43 -3.44 33.56
CA ALA A 333 5.35 -2.48 33.75
C ALA A 333 5.63 -1.14 33.04
N ASN A 334 6.87 -0.64 33.10
CA ASN A 334 7.23 0.59 32.39
C ASN A 334 7.19 0.42 30.87
N ILE A 335 7.66 -0.72 30.37
CA ILE A 335 7.55 -1.07 28.95
C ILE A 335 6.09 -1.09 28.48
N GLU A 336 5.20 -1.69 29.27
CA GLU A 336 3.77 -1.76 28.96
C GLU A 336 3.12 -0.37 29.00
N ALA A 337 3.47 0.47 29.97
CA ALA A 337 3.02 1.86 30.04
C ALA A 337 3.49 2.67 28.82
N LEU A 338 4.77 2.59 28.45
CA LEU A 338 5.33 3.30 27.30
C LEU A 338 4.68 2.90 25.97
N LYS A 339 4.35 1.61 25.78
CA LYS A 339 3.66 1.11 24.58
C LYS A 339 2.29 1.78 24.37
N GLN A 340 1.60 2.16 25.44
CA GLN A 340 0.29 2.81 25.37
C GLN A 340 0.36 4.30 25.00
N GLN A 341 1.52 4.93 25.16
CA GLN A 341 1.66 6.39 25.03
C GLN A 341 1.91 6.87 23.60
N LYS A 342 2.17 5.98 22.62
CA LYS A 342 2.49 6.34 21.21
C LYS A 342 3.59 7.43 21.09
N PHE A 343 4.69 7.29 21.83
CA PHE A 343 5.85 8.20 21.73
C PHE A 343 6.57 8.05 20.38
N CYS A 344 7.09 9.15 19.84
CA CYS A 344 7.84 9.12 18.59
C CYS A 344 9.25 8.58 18.81
N ASN A 345 9.54 7.40 18.27
CA ASN A 345 10.87 6.78 18.35
C ASN A 345 11.96 7.70 17.81
N GLN A 346 11.74 8.30 16.63
CA GLN A 346 12.75 9.15 16.00
C GLN A 346 13.06 10.39 16.84
N TYR A 347 12.02 11.10 17.30
CA TYR A 347 12.20 12.28 18.13
C TYR A 347 12.90 11.95 19.45
N HIS A 348 12.34 11.01 20.23
CA HIS A 348 12.79 10.73 21.60
C HIS A 348 14.10 9.94 21.66
N ILE A 349 14.45 9.15 20.62
CA ILE A 349 15.72 8.42 20.56
C ILE A 349 16.81 9.27 19.87
N LEU A 350 16.51 9.93 18.75
CA LEU A 350 17.55 10.55 17.90
C LEU A 350 17.71 12.06 18.07
N GLY A 351 16.86 12.73 18.85
CA GLY A 351 16.97 14.20 18.97
C GLY A 351 15.97 14.95 18.10
N SER A 352 15.60 14.34 16.98
CA SER A 352 14.86 14.99 15.92
C SER A 352 13.95 14.00 15.19
N CYS A 353 12.85 14.50 14.65
CA CYS A 353 11.96 13.73 13.80
C CYS A 353 11.90 14.37 12.42
N SER A 354 12.06 13.58 11.37
CA SER A 354 11.98 14.08 9.99
C SER A 354 10.59 14.60 9.62
N TYR A 355 9.57 14.21 10.39
CA TYR A 355 8.19 14.68 10.22
C TYR A 355 7.89 15.98 10.96
N GLY A 356 8.78 16.46 11.85
CA GLY A 356 8.62 17.71 12.60
C GLY A 356 7.27 17.79 13.34
N GLU A 357 6.59 18.93 13.24
CA GLU A 357 5.24 19.16 13.78
C GLU A 357 4.15 18.27 13.13
N GLY A 358 4.44 17.65 11.98
CA GLY A 358 3.54 16.73 11.29
C GLY A 358 3.62 15.28 11.78
N CYS A 359 4.39 14.98 12.83
CA CYS A 359 4.45 13.61 13.36
C CYS A 359 3.19 13.26 14.15
N THR A 360 2.60 12.10 13.86
CA THR A 360 1.43 11.58 14.58
C THR A 360 1.74 10.96 15.94
N HIS A 361 3.03 10.84 16.27
CA HIS A 361 3.49 10.32 17.55
C HIS A 361 3.84 11.46 18.50
N LYS A 362 3.69 11.24 19.81
CA LYS A 362 3.87 12.30 20.81
C LYS A 362 5.29 12.88 20.76
N HIS A 363 5.37 14.13 20.32
CA HIS A 363 6.50 15.04 20.54
C HIS A 363 6.23 15.91 21.78
N GLY A 364 7.25 16.48 22.39
CA GLY A 364 7.11 17.28 23.60
C GLY A 364 8.41 17.30 24.41
N GLN A 365 8.28 17.38 25.74
CA GLN A 365 9.43 17.24 26.64
C GLN A 365 10.15 15.93 26.36
N ARG A 366 11.49 15.99 26.35
CA ARG A 366 12.33 14.81 26.17
C ARG A 366 12.02 13.81 27.27
N LEU A 367 11.82 12.54 26.88
CA LEU A 367 11.75 11.44 27.85
C LEU A 367 13.04 11.39 28.69
N VAL A 368 12.91 10.96 29.94
CA VAL A 368 14.07 10.70 30.80
C VAL A 368 14.93 9.58 30.22
N ASP A 369 16.22 9.56 30.53
CA ASP A 369 17.19 8.65 29.88
C ASP A 369 16.75 7.18 29.91
N GLN A 370 16.20 6.73 31.04
CA GLN A 370 15.72 5.35 31.17
C GLN A 370 14.52 5.06 30.26
N ASP A 371 13.58 6.01 30.10
CA ASP A 371 12.43 5.86 29.20
C ASP A 371 12.86 5.89 27.73
N VAL A 372 13.93 6.61 27.39
CA VAL A 372 14.53 6.57 26.04
C VAL A 372 15.12 5.19 25.76
N ILE A 373 15.82 4.59 26.74
CA ILE A 373 16.37 3.22 26.63
C ILE A 373 15.25 2.20 26.44
N ASP A 374 14.19 2.32 27.24
CA ASP A 374 13.01 1.46 27.18
C ASP A 374 12.24 1.63 25.87
N LEU A 375 12.09 2.86 25.37
CA LEU A 375 11.51 3.13 24.07
C LEU A 375 12.37 2.54 22.93
N LYS A 376 13.70 2.60 23.05
CA LYS A 376 14.62 1.95 22.10
C LYS A 376 14.46 0.43 22.13
N TYR A 377 14.24 -0.17 23.29
CA TYR A 377 13.92 -1.60 23.40
C TYR A 377 12.61 -1.94 22.68
N ILE A 378 11.56 -1.13 22.88
CA ILE A 378 10.25 -1.30 22.21
C ILE A 378 10.40 -1.15 20.68
N ALA A 379 11.13 -0.13 20.22
CA ALA A 379 11.34 0.15 18.80
C ALA A 379 11.95 -1.05 18.06
N ARG A 380 12.83 -1.80 18.73
CA ARG A 380 13.49 -3.00 18.17
C ARG A 380 12.61 -4.24 18.03
N PHE A 381 11.32 -4.18 18.40
CA PHE A 381 10.34 -5.21 18.03
C PHE A 381 9.75 -5.00 16.63
N SER A 382 10.06 -3.87 15.98
CA SER A 382 9.71 -3.63 14.58
C SER A 382 10.90 -3.99 13.71
N ALA A 383 10.72 -4.92 12.76
CA ALA A 383 11.79 -5.33 11.86
C ALA A 383 12.23 -4.16 10.95
N CYS A 384 13.54 -3.99 10.79
CA CYS A 384 14.11 -3.07 9.82
C CYS A 384 13.89 -3.62 8.40
N ILE A 385 13.48 -2.75 7.47
CA ILE A 385 13.28 -3.12 6.05
C ILE A 385 14.59 -3.50 5.33
N ARG A 386 15.73 -3.01 5.82
CA ARG A 386 17.07 -3.38 5.31
C ARG A 386 17.71 -4.53 6.10
N GLU A 387 16.94 -5.13 7.01
CA GLU A 387 17.32 -6.33 7.78
C GLU A 387 18.75 -6.28 8.35
N LEU A 388 19.58 -7.29 8.07
CA LEU A 388 20.95 -7.42 8.55
C LEU A 388 21.95 -6.51 7.84
N GLU A 389 21.59 -5.93 6.70
CA GLU A 389 22.49 -5.12 5.86
C GLU A 389 22.33 -3.61 6.10
N CYS A 390 21.44 -3.22 7.01
CA CYS A 390 21.12 -1.82 7.26
C CYS A 390 22.35 -1.00 7.69
N GLU A 391 22.75 0.00 6.92
CA GLU A 391 23.91 0.86 7.26
C GLU A 391 23.51 2.18 7.93
N ASP A 392 22.23 2.38 8.14
CA ASP A 392 21.68 3.66 8.58
C ASP A 392 21.93 3.89 10.08
N GLU A 393 22.83 4.81 10.38
CA GLU A 393 23.17 5.29 11.71
C GLU A 393 21.99 5.95 12.44
N THR A 394 20.85 6.17 11.78
CA THR A 394 19.62 6.71 12.39
C THR A 394 18.50 5.68 12.51
N CYS A 395 18.75 4.42 12.13
CA CYS A 395 17.73 3.36 12.24
C CYS A 395 17.43 2.99 13.70
N THR A 396 16.18 3.22 14.13
CA THR A 396 15.70 2.83 15.47
C THR A 396 15.04 1.45 15.51
N SER A 397 14.78 0.83 14.35
CA SER A 397 14.15 -0.49 14.21
C SER A 397 15.10 -1.63 14.62
N GLY A 398 14.55 -2.82 14.80
CA GLY A 398 15.30 -4.03 15.14
C GLY A 398 15.88 -4.70 13.91
N HIS A 399 17.14 -5.13 13.98
CA HIS A 399 17.86 -5.83 12.91
C HIS A 399 17.89 -7.35 13.12
N ARG A 400 17.40 -7.83 14.27
CA ARG A 400 17.17 -9.25 14.53
C ARG A 400 15.97 -9.47 15.44
N CYS A 401 15.41 -10.66 15.42
CA CYS A 401 14.42 -11.08 16.41
C CYS A 401 15.07 -11.19 17.81
N ILE A 402 14.45 -10.55 18.81
CA ILE A 402 14.94 -10.56 20.21
C ILE A 402 14.47 -11.83 20.96
N GLN A 403 13.41 -12.50 20.48
CA GLN A 403 12.88 -13.70 21.10
C GLN A 403 13.83 -14.89 20.89
N ARG A 404 14.26 -15.53 21.99
CA ARG A 404 15.22 -16.66 21.97
C ARG A 404 14.68 -17.92 21.26
N SER A 405 13.36 -18.15 21.31
CA SER A 405 12.70 -19.31 20.71
C SER A 405 11.47 -18.84 19.94
N CYS A 406 11.71 -18.15 18.82
CA CYS A 406 10.64 -17.63 17.96
C CYS A 406 10.23 -18.68 16.92
N PRO A 407 8.94 -19.03 16.77
CA PRO A 407 8.45 -19.93 15.71
C PRO A 407 8.51 -19.32 14.29
N GLY A 408 9.04 -18.10 14.14
CA GLY A 408 9.11 -17.39 12.86
C GLY A 408 7.74 -16.86 12.39
N ALA A 409 7.58 -16.72 11.08
CA ALA A 409 6.39 -16.13 10.48
C ALA A 409 5.08 -16.87 10.84
N ALA A 410 5.15 -18.19 11.09
CA ALA A 410 4.00 -19.01 11.47
C ALA A 410 3.30 -18.56 12.77
N SER A 411 4.01 -17.85 13.65
CA SER A 411 3.43 -17.26 14.88
C SER A 411 3.15 -15.76 14.76
N GLY A 412 3.12 -15.21 13.55
CA GLY A 412 2.93 -13.77 13.31
C GLY A 412 4.18 -12.92 13.62
N CYS A 413 5.37 -13.52 13.68
CA CYS A 413 6.61 -12.76 13.83
C CYS A 413 6.87 -11.92 12.57
N LYS A 414 7.25 -10.64 12.77
CA LYS A 414 7.48 -9.68 11.68
C LYS A 414 8.91 -9.70 11.13
N PHE A 415 9.79 -10.50 11.72
CA PHE A 415 11.19 -10.62 11.32
C PHE A 415 11.34 -11.70 10.25
N GLY A 416 12.16 -11.44 9.23
CA GLY A 416 12.46 -12.41 8.18
C GLY A 416 13.16 -13.67 8.73
N PRO A 417 13.17 -14.79 7.98
CA PRO A 417 13.85 -16.02 8.39
C PRO A 417 15.33 -15.80 8.77
N GLU A 418 16.06 -15.01 7.96
CA GLU A 418 17.47 -14.68 8.16
C GLU A 418 17.75 -13.82 9.40
N MET A 419 16.72 -13.13 9.92
CA MET A 419 16.83 -12.28 11.11
C MET A 419 16.70 -13.05 12.43
N HIS A 420 16.61 -14.38 12.38
CA HIS A 420 16.56 -15.28 13.53
C HIS A 420 17.90 -16.01 13.73
N GLY A 421 18.26 -16.33 14.97
CA GLY A 421 19.51 -17.06 15.25
C GLY A 421 20.80 -16.28 14.93
N VAL A 422 20.70 -14.98 14.69
CA VAL A 422 21.84 -14.10 14.36
C VAL A 422 22.84 -14.05 15.50
N ASP A 423 24.13 -14.28 15.21
CA ASP A 423 25.23 -14.09 16.18
C ASP A 423 25.25 -12.64 16.65
N THR A 424 25.09 -12.43 17.96
CA THR A 424 25.02 -11.12 18.59
C THR A 424 26.36 -10.59 19.07
N LYS A 425 27.46 -11.33 18.85
CA LYS A 425 28.79 -10.91 19.24
C LYS A 425 29.25 -9.76 18.34
N ILE A 426 29.38 -8.58 18.94
CA ILE A 426 29.85 -7.38 18.25
C ILE A 426 31.37 -7.47 18.06
N VAL A 427 31.82 -7.33 16.81
CA VAL A 427 33.23 -7.33 16.41
C VAL A 427 33.65 -5.96 15.87
N THR A 428 32.73 -5.22 15.27
CA THR A 428 32.99 -3.87 14.73
C THR A 428 31.91 -2.90 15.19
N VAL A 429 32.31 -1.67 15.50
CA VAL A 429 31.40 -0.55 15.81
C VAL A 429 31.81 0.61 14.92
N ILE A 430 30.88 1.09 14.10
CA ILE A 430 31.02 2.22 13.18
C ILE A 430 30.21 3.40 13.70
#